data_AF-A0A855XR67-F1
#
_entry.id   AF-A0A855XR67-F1
#
_cell.length_a   1.000
_cell.length_b   1.000
_cell.length_c   1.000
_cell.angle_alpha   90.00
_cell.angle_beta   90.00
_cell.angle_gamma   90.00
#
_symmetry.space_group_name_H-M   'P 1'
#
loop_
_entity.id
_entity.type
_entity.pdbx_description
1 polymer ?
#
loop_
_entity_poly.entity_id
_entity_poly.type
_entity_poly.pdbx_seq_one_letter_code
_entity_poly.pdbx_strand_id
1 'polypeptide(L)'
;MSNAASLVINALIGIGKLILGLYLLSGWFITNAVYYLILCVAKAQVLHQYNVAKRIESPQERVVLEIQVYKRGGILLCILGVSYLLVCLRMYLLGEAFVFKGYIGYLVAAVAFTKLAFGISGTIANRHLKNPLISTLKMINFNDAMVSIVVTQATLLTMEGSPHAINTSACFGMGCSVMFCFIGVRMMLHKKKEPVTEG
;
A
#
# COMPACT_ATOMS: atom_id res chain seq x y z
N MET A 1 5.55 11.41 8.77
CA MET A 1 6.79 10.73 8.31
C MET A 1 7.17 11.20 6.92
N SER A 2 8.46 11.42 6.65
CA SER A 2 8.95 11.60 5.28
C SER A 2 8.74 10.31 4.48
N ASN A 3 8.27 10.40 3.23
CA ASN A 3 8.03 9.23 2.36
C ASN A 3 9.27 8.34 2.23
N ALA A 4 10.47 8.95 2.25
CA ALA A 4 11.75 8.25 2.22
C ALA A 4 11.98 7.36 3.46
N ALA A 5 11.64 7.85 4.66
CA ALA A 5 11.75 7.06 5.89
C ALA A 5 10.82 5.84 5.85
N SER A 6 9.60 6.00 5.32
CA SER A 6 8.66 4.88 5.16
C SER A 6 9.15 3.83 4.16
N LEU A 7 9.92 4.24 3.15
CA LEU A 7 10.48 3.34 2.15
C LEU A 7 11.56 2.46 2.78
N VAL A 8 12.51 3.08 3.50
CA VAL A 8 13.58 2.35 4.21
C VAL A 8 13.01 1.36 5.22
N ILE A 9 12.03 1.78 6.02
CA ILE A 9 11.37 0.90 6.99
C ILE A 9 10.65 -0.27 6.29
N ASN A 10 9.90 -0.01 5.22
CA ASN A 10 9.19 -1.07 4.50
C ASN A 10 10.17 -2.04 3.80
N ALA A 11 11.32 -1.54 3.32
CA ALA A 11 12.38 -2.37 2.76
C ALA A 11 12.99 -3.31 3.82
N LEU A 12 13.35 -2.78 4.99
CA LEU A 12 13.91 -3.56 6.10
C LEU A 12 12.92 -4.64 6.59
N ILE A 13 11.64 -4.28 6.72
CA ILE A 13 10.58 -5.24 7.09
C ILE A 13 10.44 -6.33 6.03
N GLY A 14 10.43 -5.97 4.74
CA GLY A 14 10.32 -6.93 3.64
C GLY A 14 11.49 -7.92 3.60
N ILE A 15 12.72 -7.43 3.71
CA ILE A 15 13.94 -8.25 3.73
C ILE A 15 13.94 -9.18 4.96
N GLY A 16 13.64 -8.66 6.15
CA GLY A 16 13.58 -9.47 7.37
C GLY A 16 12.54 -10.58 7.29
N LYS A 17 11.35 -10.28 6.74
CA LYS A 17 10.30 -11.28 6.51
C LYS A 17 10.69 -12.33 5.47
N LEU A 18 11.45 -11.94 4.44
CA LEU A 18 11.91 -12.87 3.41
C LEU A 18 12.90 -13.89 3.99
N ILE A 19 13.87 -13.42 4.78
CA ILE A 19 14.86 -14.27 5.47
C ILE A 19 14.14 -15.25 6.41
N LEU A 20 13.20 -14.75 7.22
CA LEU A 20 12.39 -15.60 8.11
C LEU A 20 11.53 -16.59 7.34
N GLY A 21 10.94 -16.21 6.22
CA GLY A 21 10.11 -17.10 5.41
C GLY A 21 10.89 -18.22 4.73
N LEU A 22 12.10 -17.93 4.24
CA LEU A 22 13.00 -18.93 3.68
C LEU A 22 13.57 -19.86 4.76
N TYR A 23 13.93 -19.30 5.93
CA TYR A 23 14.47 -20.07 7.06
C TYR A 23 13.42 -20.98 7.71
N LEU A 24 12.19 -20.48 7.89
CA LEU A 24 11.08 -21.21 8.52
C LEU A 24 10.21 -21.99 7.52
N LEU A 25 10.53 -21.96 6.21
CA LEU A 25 9.73 -22.54 5.12
C LEU A 25 8.25 -22.13 5.17
N SER A 26 7.95 -20.95 5.69
CA SER A 26 6.58 -20.50 5.93
C SER A 26 6.04 -19.71 4.74
N GLY A 27 5.04 -20.28 4.07
CA GLY A 27 4.37 -19.64 2.94
C GLY A 27 3.71 -18.31 3.30
N TRP A 28 3.28 -18.13 4.56
CA TRP A 28 2.82 -16.84 5.09
C TRP A 28 3.90 -15.76 5.04
N PHE A 29 5.08 -16.04 5.60
CA PHE A 29 6.19 -15.08 5.62
C PHE A 29 6.69 -14.74 4.22
N ILE A 30 6.76 -15.73 3.32
CA ILE A 30 7.15 -15.51 1.92
C ILE A 30 6.13 -14.61 1.21
N THR A 31 4.83 -14.91 1.32
CA THR A 31 3.77 -14.10 0.68
C THR A 31 3.80 -12.66 1.20
N ASN A 32 4.00 -12.49 2.51
CA ASN A 32 4.09 -11.17 3.15
C ASN A 32 5.37 -10.43 2.72
N ALA A 33 6.51 -11.12 2.62
CA ALA A 33 7.76 -10.54 2.15
C ALA A 33 7.64 -10.01 0.72
N VAL A 34 7.03 -10.78 -0.19
CA VAL A 34 6.74 -10.36 -1.57
C VAL A 34 5.91 -9.08 -1.59
N TYR A 35 4.84 -9.01 -0.77
CA TYR A 35 4.04 -7.79 -0.65
C TYR A 35 4.88 -6.56 -0.23
N TYR A 36 5.71 -6.68 0.80
CA TYR A 36 6.55 -5.56 1.27
C TYR A 36 7.65 -5.17 0.27
N LEU A 37 8.20 -6.12 -0.49
CA LEU A 37 9.17 -5.83 -1.56
C LEU A 37 8.52 -5.08 -2.72
N ILE A 38 7.34 -5.51 -3.18
CA ILE A 38 6.56 -4.80 -4.20
C ILE A 38 6.25 -3.38 -3.72
N LEU A 39 5.85 -3.23 -2.46
CA LEU A 39 5.58 -1.92 -1.85
C LEU A 39 6.83 -1.03 -1.85
N CYS A 40 8.00 -1.59 -1.56
CA CYS A 40 9.27 -0.87 -1.61
C CYS A 40 9.60 -0.41 -3.04
N VAL A 41 9.51 -1.30 -4.02
CA VAL A 41 9.75 -0.98 -5.44
C VAL A 41 8.78 0.11 -5.92
N ALA A 42 7.50 0.00 -5.58
CA ALA A 42 6.49 0.97 -5.95
C ALA A 42 6.82 2.37 -5.39
N LYS A 43 7.18 2.46 -4.10
CA LYS A 43 7.59 3.73 -3.48
C LYS A 43 8.88 4.29 -4.10
N ALA A 44 9.87 3.44 -4.37
CA ALA A 44 11.14 3.85 -4.96
C ALA A 44 10.97 4.41 -6.37
N GLN A 45 10.19 3.73 -7.21
CA GLN A 45 9.90 4.18 -8.57
C GLN A 45 9.19 5.53 -8.57
N VAL A 46 8.17 5.73 -7.74
CA VAL A 46 7.44 7.01 -7.73
C VAL A 46 8.30 8.13 -7.15
N LEU A 47 9.12 7.87 -6.12
CA LEU A 47 10.00 8.89 -5.55
C LEU A 47 11.13 9.31 -6.50
N HIS A 48 11.72 8.34 -7.22
CA HIS A 48 12.73 8.62 -8.24
C HIS A 48 12.15 9.48 -9.37
N GLN A 49 10.99 9.08 -9.89
CA GLN A 49 10.30 9.83 -10.94
C GLN A 49 9.86 11.23 -10.48
N TYR A 50 9.47 11.38 -9.21
CA TYR A 50 9.19 12.70 -8.62
C TYR A 50 10.42 13.62 -8.62
N ASN A 51 11.60 13.10 -8.28
CA ASN A 51 12.84 13.86 -8.32
C ASN A 51 13.27 14.21 -9.75
N VAL A 52 13.05 13.32 -10.71
CA VAL A 52 13.34 13.57 -12.14
C VAL A 52 12.39 14.62 -12.70
N ALA A 53 11.08 14.52 -12.44
CA ALA A 53 10.08 15.48 -12.91
C ALA A 53 10.30 16.90 -12.36
N LYS A 54 10.92 17.04 -11.18
CA LYS A 54 11.28 18.34 -10.61
C LYS A 54 12.41 19.05 -11.37
N ARG A 55 13.18 18.32 -12.20
CA ARG A 55 14.31 18.85 -12.99
C ARG A 55 13.97 19.18 -14.44
N ILE A 56 12.74 18.95 -14.87
CA ILE A 56 12.29 19.18 -16.26
C ILE A 56 11.60 20.54 -16.34
N GLU A 57 12.16 21.46 -17.12
CA GLU A 57 11.62 22.81 -17.33
C GLU A 57 10.50 22.85 -18.40
N SER A 58 10.48 21.89 -19.33
CA SER A 58 9.50 21.82 -20.43
C SER A 58 8.10 21.38 -19.92
N PRO A 59 7.05 22.22 -20.06
CA PRO A 59 5.72 21.90 -19.54
C PRO A 59 5.04 20.70 -20.22
N GLN A 60 5.33 20.48 -21.50
CA GLN A 60 4.68 19.44 -22.32
C GLN A 60 5.24 18.04 -22.01
N GLU A 61 6.56 17.89 -21.89
CA GLU A 61 7.18 16.60 -21.54
C GLU A 61 6.86 16.20 -20.10
N ARG A 62 6.78 17.17 -19.19
CA ARG A 62 6.37 16.95 -17.81
C ARG A 62 4.97 16.34 -17.70
N VAL A 63 4.01 16.83 -18.50
CA VAL A 63 2.63 16.29 -18.49
C VAL A 63 2.58 14.86 -19.02
N VAL A 64 3.35 14.53 -20.06
CA VAL A 64 3.42 13.16 -20.61
C VAL A 64 4.01 12.20 -19.58
N LEU A 65 5.11 12.58 -18.92
CA LEU A 65 5.71 11.79 -17.85
C LEU A 65 4.78 11.62 -16.66
N GLU A 66 4.10 12.68 -16.22
CA GLU A 66 3.14 12.62 -15.11
C GLU A 66 2.00 11.63 -15.38
N ILE A 67 1.46 11.59 -16.61
CA ILE A 67 0.43 10.62 -17.02
C ILE A 67 1.00 9.20 -17.09
N GLN A 68 2.20 9.02 -17.64
CA GLN A 68 2.83 7.71 -17.72
C GLN A 68 3.08 7.13 -16.33
N VAL A 69 3.55 7.95 -15.39
CA VAL A 69 3.78 7.52 -14.01
C VAL A 69 2.46 7.26 -13.28
N TYR A 70 1.41 8.04 -13.53
CA TYR A 70 0.08 7.76 -12.99
C TYR A 70 -0.46 6.39 -13.44
N LYS A 71 -0.35 6.07 -14.73
CA LYS A 71 -0.77 4.77 -15.27
C LYS A 71 0.07 3.61 -14.71
N ARG A 72 1.40 3.78 -14.65
CA ARG A 72 2.30 2.80 -14.00
C ARG A 72 1.98 2.63 -12.51
N GLY A 73 1.64 3.72 -11.83
CA GLY A 73 1.14 3.73 -10.46
C GLY A 73 -0.11 2.86 -10.28
N GLY A 74 -1.03 2.93 -11.24
CA GLY A 74 -2.20 2.06 -11.29
C GLY A 74 -1.84 0.58 -11.39
N ILE A 75 -0.89 0.22 -12.25
CA ILE A 75 -0.39 -1.17 -12.38
C ILE A 75 0.20 -1.65 -11.05
N LEU A 76 1.06 -0.85 -10.43
CA LEU A 76 1.68 -1.18 -9.14
C LEU A 76 0.63 -1.36 -8.04
N LEU A 77 -0.42 -0.52 -8.03
CA LEU A 77 -1.51 -0.63 -7.07
C LEU A 77 -2.34 -1.91 -7.27
N CYS A 78 -2.57 -2.31 -8.52
CA CYS A 78 -3.18 -3.61 -8.84
C CYS A 78 -2.30 -4.78 -8.36
N ILE A 79 -1.00 -4.73 -8.62
CA ILE A 79 -0.06 -5.78 -8.16
C ILE A 79 -0.07 -5.86 -6.63
N LEU A 80 -0.06 -4.72 -5.93
CA LEU A 80 -0.19 -4.66 -4.47
C LEU A 80 -1.52 -5.24 -3.99
N GLY A 81 -2.63 -4.88 -4.64
CA GLY A 81 -3.96 -5.41 -4.33
C GLY A 81 -4.04 -6.92 -4.49
N VAL A 82 -3.57 -7.47 -5.62
CA VAL A 82 -3.53 -8.93 -5.87
C VAL A 82 -2.62 -9.64 -4.87
N SER A 83 -1.44 -9.09 -4.59
CA SER A 83 -0.51 -9.68 -3.62
C SER A 83 -1.13 -9.70 -2.22
N TYR A 84 -1.80 -8.62 -1.83
CA TYR A 84 -2.48 -8.56 -0.54
C TYR A 84 -3.71 -9.45 -0.46
N LEU A 85 -4.43 -9.63 -1.57
CA LEU A 85 -5.53 -10.59 -1.67
C LEU A 85 -5.03 -12.01 -1.37
N LEU A 86 -3.87 -12.41 -1.89
CA LEU A 86 -3.26 -13.71 -1.61
C LEU A 86 -2.89 -13.88 -0.13
N VAL A 87 -2.38 -12.82 0.51
CA VAL A 87 -2.14 -12.81 1.97
C VAL A 87 -3.46 -13.04 2.70
N CYS A 88 -4.51 -12.29 2.37
CA CYS A 88 -5.81 -12.42 3.02
C CYS A 88 -6.45 -13.79 2.76
N LEU A 89 -6.25 -14.36 1.56
CA LEU A 89 -6.76 -15.69 1.22
C LEU A 89 -6.08 -16.78 2.04
N ARG A 90 -4.74 -16.70 2.22
CA ARG A 90 -4.04 -17.62 3.14
C ARG A 90 -4.52 -17.46 4.58
N MET A 91 -4.73 -16.22 5.01
CA MET A 91 -5.25 -15.91 6.35
C MET A 91 -6.63 -16.55 6.55
N TYR A 92 -7.49 -16.53 5.54
CA TYR A 92 -8.83 -17.09 5.59
C TYR A 92 -8.86 -18.62 5.53
N LEU A 93 -8.07 -19.23 4.61
CA LEU A 93 -8.12 -20.67 4.33
C LEU A 93 -7.26 -21.50 5.28
N LEU A 94 -6.07 -20.99 5.64
CA LEU A 94 -5.10 -21.73 6.44
C LEU A 94 -5.07 -21.28 7.91
N GLY A 95 -5.76 -20.18 8.24
CA GLY A 95 -5.70 -19.57 9.58
C GLY A 95 -4.33 -19.00 9.94
N GLU A 96 -3.39 -18.94 8.99
CA GLU A 96 -2.07 -18.38 9.19
C GLU A 96 -2.21 -16.86 9.36
N ALA A 97 -2.11 -16.36 10.59
CA ALA A 97 -2.09 -14.94 10.87
C ALA A 97 -1.04 -14.63 11.94
N PHE A 98 -0.25 -13.57 11.74
CA PHE A 98 0.65 -13.10 12.78
C PHE A 98 -0.13 -12.23 13.77
N VAL A 99 -0.59 -12.85 14.86
CA VAL A 99 -1.34 -12.18 15.94
C VAL A 99 -0.37 -11.82 17.06
N PHE A 100 -0.31 -10.54 17.41
CA PHE A 100 0.52 -10.06 18.52
C PHE A 100 -0.24 -10.22 19.85
N LYS A 101 0.42 -10.74 20.89
CA LYS A 101 -0.21 -10.91 22.22
C LYS A 101 0.22 -9.82 23.20
N GLY A 102 -0.67 -9.51 24.15
CA GLY A 102 -0.39 -8.59 25.25
C GLY A 102 -0.07 -7.18 24.79
N TYR A 103 0.87 -6.51 25.47
CA TYR A 103 1.22 -5.10 25.22
C TYR A 103 1.68 -4.81 23.78
N ILE A 104 2.25 -5.79 23.08
CA ILE A 104 2.70 -5.62 21.70
C ILE A 104 1.50 -5.39 20.76
N GLY A 105 0.34 -6.01 21.03
CA GLY A 105 -0.87 -5.80 20.24
C GLY A 105 -1.36 -4.35 20.26
N TYR A 106 -1.35 -3.71 21.43
CA TYR A 106 -1.71 -2.30 21.58
C TYR A 106 -0.71 -1.37 20.89
N LEU A 107 0.60 -1.68 20.93
CA LEU A 107 1.61 -0.93 20.18
C LEU A 107 1.39 -1.01 18.67
N VAL A 108 1.08 -2.20 18.16
CA VAL A 108 0.75 -2.41 16.74
C VAL A 108 -0.50 -1.62 16.36
N ALA A 109 -1.52 -1.59 17.22
CA ALA A 109 -2.70 -0.77 17.01
C ALA A 109 -2.36 0.72 16.92
N ALA A 110 -1.57 1.25 17.87
CA ALA A 110 -1.14 2.64 17.87
C ALA A 110 -0.39 3.02 16.59
N VAL A 111 0.52 2.14 16.13
CA VAL A 111 1.25 2.33 14.85
C VAL A 111 0.29 2.33 13.66
N ALA A 112 -0.67 1.40 13.60
CA ALA A 112 -1.62 1.31 12.50
C ALA A 112 -2.52 2.55 12.41
N PHE A 113 -3.09 3.00 13.53
CA PHE A 113 -3.89 4.22 13.58
C PHE A 113 -3.06 5.47 13.23
N THR A 114 -1.80 5.53 13.65
CA THR A 114 -0.88 6.61 13.27
C THR A 114 -0.63 6.64 11.76
N LYS A 115 -0.38 5.48 11.15
CA LYS A 115 -0.24 5.36 9.68
C LYS A 115 -1.51 5.81 8.97
N LEU A 116 -2.68 5.40 9.46
CA LEU A 116 -3.97 5.77 8.89
C LEU A 116 -4.20 7.29 8.97
N ALA A 117 -3.96 7.90 10.13
CA ALA A 117 -4.04 9.34 10.31
C ALA A 117 -3.12 10.08 9.33
N PHE A 118 -1.85 9.66 9.21
CA PHE A 118 -0.93 10.25 8.22
C PHE A 118 -1.39 10.05 6.77
N GLY A 119 -1.98 8.90 6.44
CA GLY A 119 -2.54 8.63 5.12
C GLY A 119 -3.71 9.57 4.77
N ILE A 120 -4.61 9.79 5.73
CA ILE A 120 -5.76 10.69 5.59
C ILE A 120 -5.30 12.14 5.52
N SER A 121 -4.52 12.60 6.51
CA SER A 121 -4.00 13.98 6.56
C SER A 121 -3.15 14.31 5.34
N GLY A 122 -2.30 13.38 4.89
CA GLY A 122 -1.51 13.56 3.67
C GLY A 122 -2.39 13.70 2.42
N THR A 123 -3.52 13.02 2.38
CA THR A 123 -4.48 13.12 1.27
C THR A 123 -5.20 14.46 1.26
N ILE A 124 -5.71 14.88 2.42
CA ILE A 124 -6.45 16.14 2.62
C ILE A 124 -5.54 17.36 2.42
N ALA A 125 -4.38 17.39 3.10
CA ALA A 125 -3.47 18.54 3.06
C ALA A 125 -2.98 18.83 1.64
N ASN A 126 -2.65 17.77 0.89
CA ASN A 126 -2.13 17.90 -0.48
C ASN A 126 -3.22 17.76 -1.54
N ARG A 127 -4.52 17.94 -1.22
CA ARG A 127 -5.61 17.83 -2.20
C ARG A 127 -5.53 18.88 -3.31
N HIS A 128 -4.91 20.02 -3.00
CA HIS A 128 -4.68 21.12 -3.92
C HIS A 128 -3.56 20.82 -4.94
N LEU A 129 -2.65 19.90 -4.60
CA LEU A 129 -1.58 19.46 -5.49
C LEU A 129 -2.15 18.43 -6.48
N LYS A 130 -2.57 18.89 -7.67
CA LYS A 130 -3.03 18.06 -8.79
C LYS A 130 -1.92 17.24 -9.46
N ASN A 131 -0.84 16.92 -8.73
CA ASN A 131 0.29 16.18 -9.27
C ASN A 131 -0.02 14.66 -9.23
N PRO A 132 -0.08 13.97 -10.38
CA PRO A 132 -0.38 12.54 -10.43
C PRO A 132 0.62 11.65 -9.68
N LEU A 133 1.87 12.10 -9.53
CA LEU A 133 2.91 11.41 -8.74
C LEU A 133 2.55 11.40 -7.25
N ILE A 134 2.16 12.56 -6.73
CA ILE A 134 1.77 12.72 -5.32
C ILE A 134 0.49 11.91 -5.06
N SER A 135 -0.46 11.91 -6.01
CA SER A 135 -1.68 11.10 -5.93
C SER A 135 -1.38 9.60 -5.83
N THR A 136 -0.45 9.10 -6.66
CA THR A 136 -0.02 7.70 -6.64
C THR A 136 0.63 7.32 -5.29
N LEU A 137 1.53 8.16 -4.77
CA LEU A 137 2.16 7.92 -3.46
C LEU A 137 1.14 7.88 -2.32
N LYS A 138 0.14 8.77 -2.35
CA LYS A 138 -0.94 8.76 -1.36
C LYS A 138 -1.70 7.45 -1.37
N MET A 139 -2.06 6.94 -2.55
CA MET A 139 -2.77 5.66 -2.68
C MET A 139 -1.93 4.49 -2.18
N ILE A 140 -0.64 4.45 -2.48
CA ILE A 140 0.28 3.42 -1.97
C ILE A 140 0.40 3.49 -0.44
N ASN A 141 0.55 4.68 0.13
CA ASN A 141 0.63 4.87 1.58
C ASN A 141 -0.69 4.52 2.27
N PHE A 142 -1.83 4.84 1.65
CA PHE A 142 -3.15 4.48 2.14
C PHE A 142 -3.36 2.96 2.13
N ASN A 143 -2.91 2.27 1.08
CA ASN A 143 -2.88 0.80 1.02
C ASN A 143 -2.05 0.21 2.19
N ASP A 144 -0.84 0.71 2.44
CA ASP A 144 -0.01 0.25 3.58
C ASP A 144 -0.69 0.48 4.95
N ALA A 145 -1.41 1.60 5.11
CA ALA A 145 -2.18 1.88 6.31
C ALA A 145 -3.32 0.87 6.49
N MET A 146 -4.09 0.59 5.43
CA MET A 146 -5.19 -0.37 5.47
C MET A 146 -4.71 -1.79 5.77
N VAL A 147 -3.57 -2.22 5.22
CA VAL A 147 -2.95 -3.50 5.59
C VAL A 147 -2.62 -3.54 7.09
N SER A 148 -2.09 -2.44 7.63
CA SER A 148 -1.78 -2.36 9.06
C SER A 148 -3.06 -2.45 9.92
N ILE A 149 -4.16 -1.84 9.47
CA ILE A 149 -5.47 -1.92 10.15
C ILE A 149 -6.03 -3.35 10.16
N VAL A 150 -5.93 -4.10 9.06
CA VAL A 150 -6.39 -5.50 9.01
C VAL A 150 -5.60 -6.37 10.01
N VAL A 151 -4.29 -6.18 10.10
CA VAL A 151 -3.45 -6.88 11.10
C VAL A 151 -3.85 -6.49 12.53
N THR A 152 -4.12 -5.21 12.77
CA THR A 152 -4.62 -4.72 14.07
C THR A 152 -5.97 -5.33 14.41
N GLN A 153 -6.91 -5.38 13.47
CA GLN A 153 -8.22 -5.99 13.67
C GLN A 153 -8.09 -7.47 14.04
N ALA A 154 -7.29 -8.23 13.28
CA ALA A 154 -7.02 -9.64 13.56
C ALA A 154 -6.40 -9.82 14.96
N THR A 155 -5.49 -8.91 15.33
CA THR A 155 -4.82 -8.91 16.63
C THR A 155 -5.80 -8.66 17.78
N LEU A 156 -6.54 -7.55 17.74
CA LEU A 156 -7.44 -7.14 18.82
C LEU A 156 -8.60 -8.11 18.97
N LEU A 157 -9.22 -8.56 17.87
CA LEU A 157 -10.32 -9.54 17.95
C LEU A 157 -9.85 -10.89 18.52
N THR A 158 -8.63 -11.32 18.20
CA THR A 158 -8.06 -12.55 18.78
C THR A 158 -7.74 -12.36 20.27
N MET A 159 -7.29 -11.18 20.69
CA MET A 159 -7.03 -10.86 22.10
C MET A 159 -8.32 -10.86 22.93
N GLU A 160 -9.43 -10.38 22.37
CA GLU A 160 -10.76 -10.41 23.00
C GLU A 160 -11.41 -11.80 22.96
N GLY A 161 -10.74 -12.81 22.39
CA GLY A 161 -11.29 -14.18 22.29
C GLY A 161 -12.46 -14.30 21.31
N SER A 162 -12.59 -13.37 20.36
CA SER A 162 -13.69 -13.37 19.40
C SER A 162 -13.62 -14.59 18.47
N PRO A 163 -14.72 -15.34 18.31
CA PRO A 163 -14.77 -16.43 17.34
C PRO A 163 -14.62 -15.85 15.93
N HIS A 164 -13.88 -16.55 15.06
CA HIS A 164 -13.63 -16.14 13.67
C HIS A 164 -12.89 -14.80 13.50
N ALA A 165 -12.16 -14.32 14.51
CA ALA A 165 -11.36 -13.09 14.45
C ALA A 165 -10.47 -12.99 13.19
N ILE A 166 -9.81 -14.09 12.84
CA ILE A 166 -8.94 -14.17 11.66
C ILE A 166 -9.76 -14.13 10.37
N ASN A 167 -10.86 -14.90 10.28
CA ASN A 167 -11.70 -14.95 9.08
C ASN A 167 -12.36 -13.61 8.76
N THR A 168 -12.91 -12.93 9.77
CA THR A 168 -13.57 -11.62 9.58
C THR A 168 -12.58 -10.56 9.13
N SER A 169 -11.40 -10.52 9.75
CA SER A 169 -10.31 -9.63 9.36
C SER A 169 -9.79 -9.94 7.95
N ALA A 170 -9.74 -11.22 7.58
CA ALA A 170 -9.33 -11.64 6.24
C ALA A 170 -10.35 -11.19 5.18
N CYS A 171 -11.65 -11.36 5.44
CA CYS A 171 -12.72 -10.86 4.56
C CYS A 171 -12.62 -9.34 4.38
N PHE A 172 -12.39 -8.59 5.45
CA PHE A 172 -12.18 -7.15 5.37
C PHE A 172 -10.96 -6.81 4.50
N GLY A 173 -9.84 -7.52 4.67
CA GLY A 173 -8.64 -7.36 3.85
C GLY A 173 -8.84 -7.71 2.37
N MET A 174 -9.63 -8.75 2.06
CA MET A 174 -10.01 -9.09 0.69
C MET A 174 -10.83 -7.97 0.05
N GLY A 175 -11.80 -7.39 0.77
CA GLY A 175 -12.56 -6.23 0.31
C GLY A 175 -11.67 -5.03 0.00
N CYS A 176 -10.71 -4.73 0.88
CA CYS A 176 -9.72 -3.67 0.64
C CYS A 176 -8.89 -3.94 -0.63
N SER A 177 -8.46 -5.19 -0.83
CA SER A 177 -7.68 -5.61 -2.00
C SER A 177 -8.43 -5.37 -3.31
N VAL A 178 -9.71 -5.73 -3.37
CA VAL A 178 -10.58 -5.49 -4.54
C VAL A 178 -10.71 -3.99 -4.81
N MET A 179 -10.91 -3.19 -3.76
CA MET A 179 -10.96 -1.72 -3.89
C MET A 179 -9.65 -1.15 -4.47
N PHE A 180 -8.48 -1.62 -4.02
CA PHE A 180 -7.20 -1.17 -4.55
C PHE A 180 -7.00 -1.54 -6.02
N CYS A 181 -7.37 -2.76 -6.41
CA CYS A 181 -7.37 -3.17 -7.81
C CYS A 181 -8.31 -2.30 -8.65
N PHE A 182 -9.52 -2.01 -8.16
CA PHE A 182 -10.46 -1.14 -8.86
C PHE A 182 -9.90 0.28 -9.07
N ILE A 183 -9.29 0.86 -8.04
CA ILE A 183 -8.63 2.16 -8.12
C ILE A 183 -7.47 2.10 -9.12
N GLY A 184 -6.63 1.06 -9.06
CA GLY A 184 -5.50 0.88 -9.96
C GLY A 184 -5.93 0.78 -11.43
N VAL A 185 -6.98 0.02 -11.72
CA VAL A 185 -7.58 -0.06 -13.06
C VAL A 185 -8.11 1.30 -13.51
N ARG A 186 -8.81 2.05 -12.65
CA ARG A 186 -9.24 3.43 -12.97
C ARG A 186 -8.07 4.36 -13.28
N MET A 187 -6.95 4.23 -12.58
CA MET A 187 -5.74 5.02 -12.87
C MET A 187 -5.15 4.66 -14.25
N MET A 188 -5.16 3.38 -14.61
CA MET A 188 -4.67 2.89 -15.92
C MET A 188 -5.56 3.37 -17.08
N LEU A 189 -6.87 3.32 -16.88
CA LEU A 189 -7.88 3.72 -17.87
C LEU A 189 -8.08 5.24 -17.97
N HIS A 190 -7.39 6.02 -17.13
CA HIS A 190 -7.49 7.47 -17.17
C HIS A 190 -7.05 8.00 -18.55
N LYS A 191 -8.02 8.52 -19.31
CA LYS A 191 -7.79 9.26 -20.55
C LYS A 191 -7.73 10.76 -20.23
N LYS A 192 -6.74 11.45 -20.79
CA LYS A 192 -6.61 12.90 -20.68
C LYS A 192 -7.81 13.54 -21.41
N LYS A 193 -8.50 14.50 -20.79
CA LYS A 193 -9.31 15.47 -21.56
C LYS A 193 -8.32 16.31 -22.35
N GLU A 194 -8.41 16.26 -23.68
CA GLU A 194 -7.64 17.15 -24.54
C GLU A 194 -7.89 18.60 -24.10
N PRO A 195 -6.85 19.45 -24.01
CA PRO A 195 -7.08 20.88 -23.84
C PRO A 195 -7.89 21.33 -25.06
N VAL A 196 -9.08 21.86 -24.82
CA VAL A 196 -9.88 22.52 -25.86
C VAL A 196 -9.00 23.66 -26.38
N THR A 197 -8.46 23.49 -27.59
CA THR A 197 -7.97 24.58 -28.41
C THR A 197 -9.20 25.37 -28.86
N GLU A 198 -9.54 26.41 -28.10
CA GLU A 198 -10.35 27.50 -28.65
C GLU A 198 -9.44 28.24 -29.63
N GLY A 199 -9.77 28.10 -30.92
CA GLY A 199 -9.20 28.88 -32.01
C GLY A 199 -9.96 30.19 -32.22
#